data_AF-A0A9D2RF81-F1
#
_entry.id   AF-A0A9D2RF81-F1
#
_cell.length_a   1.000
_cell.length_b   1.000
_cell.length_c   1.000
_cell.angle_alpha   90.00
_cell.angle_beta   90.00
_cell.angle_gamma   90.00
#
_symmetry.space_group_name_H-M   'P 1'
#
loop_
_entity.id
_entity.type
_entity.pdbx_description
1 polymer ?
#
loop_
_entity_poly.entity_id
_entity_poly.type
_entity_poly.pdbx_seq_one_letter_code
_entity_poly.pdbx_strand_id
1 'polypeptide(L)'
;MNHNLDQKMTPLQFVFRIFQGALIGLGAVLPGISGGVLGVIFGIYKPIMELLSHPFKNFKSHVSPLIPVFIGSVIGFLGVANILSFFLEKYPDPSVCVFIGLITGMLPSLFREAGEQGRSKGSFISMIVCMIVIFAVLIGFQLFSVEVNANFFWFLFCGFCLALSIIAPGMSFSTLLMPLGLYTPFVDGIGHFDMSILIPGGIGAVITVICLAKAINALFDNFYSIAFHGIIGIVIAATIMTIPFAGFADPAAAAVNLICIAAGIAAALALDRFNSRVNVPE
;
A
#
# COMPACT_ATOMS: atom_id res chain seq x y z
N MET A 1 -24.07 11.01 -25.54
CA MET A 1 -23.29 10.79 -26.78
C MET A 1 -22.77 9.37 -26.72
N ASN A 2 -23.37 8.46 -27.50
CA ASN A 2 -23.13 7.02 -27.46
C ASN A 2 -21.69 6.69 -27.81
N HIS A 3 -20.91 6.16 -26.86
CA HIS A 3 -19.62 5.55 -27.17
C HIS A 3 -19.85 4.07 -27.45
N ASN A 4 -19.82 3.71 -28.73
CA ASN A 4 -19.80 2.32 -29.19
C ASN A 4 -18.58 1.61 -28.57
N LEU A 5 -18.83 0.72 -27.59
CA LEU A 5 -17.82 -0.11 -26.94
C LEU A 5 -17.41 -1.34 -27.77
N ASP A 6 -17.91 -1.47 -29.01
CA ASP A 6 -17.67 -2.59 -29.94
C ASP A 6 -16.62 -2.30 -31.03
N GLN A 7 -15.78 -1.26 -30.88
CA GLN A 7 -14.59 -1.15 -31.74
C GLN A 7 -13.47 -2.04 -31.20
N LYS A 8 -13.08 -3.06 -31.98
CA LYS A 8 -11.87 -3.86 -31.72
C LYS A 8 -10.69 -2.92 -31.47
N MET A 9 -10.09 -3.01 -30.27
CA MET A 9 -8.94 -2.20 -29.92
C MET A 9 -7.82 -2.37 -30.94
N THR A 10 -7.19 -1.27 -31.36
CA THR A 10 -6.00 -1.38 -32.21
C THR A 10 -4.85 -1.98 -31.40
N PRO A 11 -3.89 -2.70 -32.03
CA PRO A 11 -2.72 -3.23 -31.34
C PRO A 11 -1.93 -2.16 -30.58
N LEU A 12 -1.86 -0.94 -31.12
CA LEU A 12 -1.20 0.19 -30.47
C LEU A 12 -1.91 0.63 -29.19
N GLN A 13 -3.25 0.72 -29.21
CA GLN A 13 -4.05 1.02 -28.02
C GLN A 13 -3.93 -0.08 -26.96
N PHE A 14 -3.82 -1.34 -27.39
CA PHE A 14 -3.62 -2.47 -26.49
C PHE A 14 -2.29 -2.36 -25.73
N VAL A 15 -1.18 -2.12 -26.44
CA VAL A 15 0.14 -1.92 -25.83
C VAL A 15 0.15 -0.68 -24.92
N PHE A 16 -0.45 0.42 -25.34
CA PHE A 16 -0.54 1.62 -24.51
C PHE A 16 -1.29 1.37 -23.20
N ARG A 17 -2.39 0.62 -23.24
CA ARG A 17 -3.14 0.23 -22.03
C ARG A 17 -2.35 -0.71 -21.12
N ILE A 18 -1.53 -1.60 -21.66
CA ILE A 18 -0.58 -2.41 -20.87
C ILE A 18 0.40 -1.49 -20.14
N PHE A 19 0.98 -0.50 -20.83
CA PHE A 19 1.90 0.45 -20.21
C PHE A 19 1.22 1.28 -19.10
N GLN A 20 0.01 1.78 -19.33
CA GLN A 20 -0.79 2.48 -18.32
C GLN A 20 -1.07 1.58 -17.10
N GLY A 21 -1.44 0.32 -17.35
CA GLY A 21 -1.60 -0.69 -16.31
C GLY A 21 -0.31 -0.88 -15.51
N ALA A 22 0.84 -1.01 -16.18
CA ALA A 22 2.12 -1.21 -15.50
C ALA A 22 2.47 -0.05 -14.54
N LEU A 23 2.17 1.18 -14.94
CA LEU A 23 2.33 2.34 -14.05
C LEU A 23 1.37 2.32 -12.86
N ILE A 24 0.12 1.87 -13.03
CA ILE A 24 -0.80 1.67 -11.90
C ILE A 24 -0.29 0.58 -10.95
N GLY A 25 0.16 -0.55 -11.50
CA GLY A 25 0.74 -1.66 -10.74
C GLY A 25 1.95 -1.22 -9.91
N LEU A 26 2.81 -0.37 -10.48
CA LEU A 26 3.93 0.25 -9.76
C LEU A 26 3.45 1.08 -8.57
N GLY A 27 2.41 1.88 -8.77
CA GLY A 27 1.81 2.68 -7.68
C GLY A 27 1.27 1.81 -6.54
N ALA A 28 0.73 0.63 -6.84
CA ALA A 28 0.18 -0.25 -5.81
C ALA A 28 1.23 -0.82 -4.82
N VAL A 29 2.52 -0.82 -5.18
CA VAL A 29 3.59 -1.39 -4.33
C VAL A 29 4.29 -0.33 -3.47
N LEU A 30 4.48 0.88 -4.00
CA LEU A 30 5.29 1.93 -3.38
C LEU A 30 4.46 2.85 -2.46
N PRO A 31 4.91 3.10 -1.22
CA PRO A 31 4.25 4.08 -0.36
C PRO A 31 4.24 5.47 -1.02
N GLY A 32 3.06 6.08 -1.12
CA GLY A 32 2.89 7.46 -1.60
C GLY A 32 2.60 7.64 -3.08
N ILE A 33 2.65 6.56 -3.87
CA ILE A 33 2.19 6.60 -5.26
C ILE A 33 0.81 5.94 -5.30
N SER A 34 -0.27 6.71 -5.28
CA SER A 34 -1.60 6.10 -5.41
C SER A 34 -1.82 5.60 -6.84
N GLY A 35 -1.92 4.28 -7.02
CA GLY A 35 -2.35 3.67 -8.28
C GLY A 35 -3.73 4.18 -8.74
N GLY A 36 -4.58 4.61 -7.80
CA GLY A 36 -5.86 5.26 -8.08
C GLY A 36 -5.70 6.62 -8.76
N VAL A 37 -4.76 7.46 -8.30
CA VAL A 37 -4.45 8.76 -8.92
C VAL A 37 -3.92 8.58 -10.35
N LEU A 38 -3.02 7.61 -10.57
CA LEU A 38 -2.57 7.25 -11.91
C LEU A 38 -3.73 6.76 -12.78
N GLY A 39 -4.64 5.97 -12.21
CA GLY A 39 -5.87 5.56 -12.88
C GLY A 39 -6.76 6.73 -13.30
N VAL A 40 -6.85 7.79 -12.49
CA VAL A 40 -7.58 9.02 -12.84
C VAL A 40 -6.88 9.75 -13.99
N ILE A 41 -5.56 9.95 -13.89
CA ILE A 41 -4.75 10.64 -14.92
C ILE A 41 -4.87 9.94 -16.27
N PHE A 42 -4.88 8.61 -16.27
CA PHE A 42 -5.01 7.81 -17.48
C PHE A 42 -6.46 7.62 -17.95
N GLY A 43 -7.45 8.17 -17.25
CA GLY A 43 -8.87 8.09 -17.61
C GLY A 43 -9.49 6.70 -17.46
N ILE A 44 -8.81 5.80 -16.75
CA ILE A 44 -9.21 4.39 -16.57
C ILE A 44 -9.88 4.12 -15.23
N TYR A 45 -9.86 5.10 -14.31
CA TYR A 45 -10.54 5.03 -13.01
C TYR A 45 -12.06 4.81 -13.13
N LYS A 46 -12.76 5.63 -13.92
CA LYS A 46 -14.22 5.51 -14.11
C LYS A 46 -14.64 4.13 -14.65
N PRO A 47 -14.02 3.59 -15.72
CA PRO A 47 -14.27 2.22 -16.18
C PRO A 47 -14.08 1.15 -15.11
N ILE A 48 -13.04 1.27 -14.27
CA ILE A 48 -12.77 0.33 -13.17
C ILE A 48 -13.89 0.41 -12.12
N MET A 49 -14.33 1.61 -11.75
CA MET A 49 -15.39 1.81 -10.76
C MET A 49 -16.77 1.38 -11.23
N GLU A 50 -17.10 1.60 -12.50
CA GLU A 50 -18.34 1.10 -13.12
C GLU A 50 -18.37 -0.43 -13.15
N LEU A 51 -17.23 -1.09 -13.40
CA LEU A 51 -17.11 -2.55 -13.32
C LEU A 51 -17.30 -3.05 -11.88
N LEU A 52 -16.66 -2.41 -10.89
CA LEU A 52 -16.71 -2.85 -9.50
C LEU A 52 -18.06 -2.60 -8.83
N SER A 53 -18.77 -1.53 -9.20
CA SER A 53 -20.09 -1.21 -8.65
C SER A 53 -21.21 -2.11 -9.19
N HIS A 54 -21.08 -2.62 -10.43
CA HIS A 54 -22.09 -3.44 -11.10
C HIS A 54 -21.48 -4.70 -11.75
N PRO A 55 -20.82 -5.58 -10.96
CA PRO A 55 -19.96 -6.64 -11.48
C PRO A 55 -20.72 -7.63 -12.36
N PHE A 56 -21.97 -7.98 -12.03
CA PHE A 56 -22.76 -8.95 -12.78
C PHE A 56 -23.56 -8.34 -13.95
N LYS A 57 -23.82 -7.03 -13.97
CA LYS A 57 -24.58 -6.35 -15.04
C LYS A 57 -23.69 -5.86 -16.18
N ASN A 58 -22.44 -5.48 -15.90
CA ASN A 58 -21.52 -4.86 -16.87
C ASN A 58 -20.31 -5.74 -17.24
N PHE A 59 -20.27 -7.00 -16.79
CA PHE A 59 -19.12 -7.89 -16.97
C PHE A 59 -18.68 -8.06 -18.43
N LYS A 60 -19.60 -8.30 -19.37
CA LYS A 60 -19.23 -8.54 -20.77
C LYS A 60 -18.83 -7.28 -21.55
N SER A 61 -19.36 -6.11 -21.20
CA SER A 61 -19.14 -4.85 -21.93
C SER A 61 -17.92 -4.06 -21.43
N HIS A 62 -17.54 -4.19 -20.16
CA HIS A 62 -16.43 -3.41 -19.57
C HIS A 62 -15.16 -4.23 -19.35
N VAL A 63 -15.24 -5.57 -19.23
CA VAL A 63 -14.03 -6.39 -18.98
C VAL A 63 -13.08 -6.41 -20.18
N SER A 64 -13.58 -6.56 -21.41
CA SER A 64 -12.74 -6.66 -22.62
C SER A 64 -11.74 -5.50 -22.78
N PRO A 65 -12.12 -4.22 -22.62
CA PRO A 65 -11.19 -3.09 -22.69
C PRO A 65 -10.28 -2.94 -21.46
N LEU A 66 -10.59 -3.59 -20.33
CA LEU A 66 -9.83 -3.53 -19.07
C LEU A 66 -8.79 -4.65 -18.93
N ILE A 67 -8.93 -5.77 -19.66
CA ILE A 67 -7.94 -6.87 -19.67
C ILE A 67 -6.49 -6.37 -19.88
N PRO A 68 -6.19 -5.49 -20.86
CA PRO A 68 -4.81 -5.06 -21.10
C PRO A 68 -4.26 -4.22 -19.94
N VAL A 69 -5.12 -3.43 -19.30
CA VAL A 69 -4.76 -2.67 -18.09
C VAL A 69 -4.48 -3.63 -16.94
N PHE A 70 -5.31 -4.66 -16.74
CA PHE A 70 -5.08 -5.65 -15.69
C PHE A 70 -3.77 -6.43 -15.90
N ILE A 71 -3.51 -6.89 -17.13
CA ILE A 71 -2.23 -7.53 -17.50
C ILE A 71 -1.07 -6.58 -17.22
N GLY A 72 -1.19 -5.33 -17.67
CA GLY A 72 -0.23 -4.27 -17.37
C GLY A 72 0.02 -4.11 -15.88
N SER A 73 -1.04 -3.99 -15.06
CA SER A 73 -0.94 -3.83 -13.62
C SER A 73 -0.25 -5.00 -12.94
N VAL A 74 -0.54 -6.24 -13.36
CA VAL A 74 0.17 -7.42 -12.86
C VAL A 74 1.65 -7.36 -13.23
N ILE A 75 1.99 -7.08 -14.50
CA ILE A 75 3.38 -6.95 -14.95
C ILE A 75 4.12 -5.85 -14.18
N GLY A 76 3.51 -4.68 -14.03
CA GLY A 76 4.09 -3.54 -13.32
C GLY A 76 4.28 -3.81 -11.83
N PHE A 77 3.27 -4.38 -11.18
CA PHE A 77 3.34 -4.79 -9.78
C PHE A 77 4.49 -5.78 -9.56
N LEU A 78 4.57 -6.83 -10.38
CA LEU A 78 5.58 -7.88 -10.24
C LEU A 78 6.98 -7.39 -10.58
N GLY A 79 7.12 -6.58 -11.63
CA GLY A 79 8.41 -5.98 -12.00
C GLY A 79 8.95 -5.12 -10.85
N VAL A 80 8.09 -4.30 -10.24
CA VAL A 80 8.48 -3.44 -9.11
C VAL A 80 8.70 -4.25 -7.84
N ALA A 81 7.87 -5.26 -7.56
CA ALA A 81 8.05 -6.18 -6.44
C ALA A 81 9.43 -6.87 -6.49
N ASN A 82 9.83 -7.40 -7.65
CA ASN A 82 11.14 -8.04 -7.83
C ASN A 82 12.31 -7.05 -7.67
N ILE A 83 12.19 -5.84 -8.25
CA ILE A 83 13.21 -4.80 -8.09
C ILE A 83 13.35 -4.42 -6.61
N LEU A 84 12.22 -4.22 -5.90
CA LEU A 84 12.23 -3.88 -4.49
C LEU A 84 12.79 -5.01 -3.63
N SER A 85 12.40 -6.26 -3.90
CA SER A 85 12.96 -7.44 -3.24
C SER A 85 14.49 -7.45 -3.37
N PHE A 86 15.01 -7.28 -4.60
CA PHE A 86 16.44 -7.21 -4.86
C PHE A 86 17.15 -6.11 -4.05
N PHE A 87 16.57 -4.90 -3.97
CA PHE A 87 17.16 -3.81 -3.19
C PHE A 87 17.09 -4.07 -1.68
N LEU A 88 16.00 -4.64 -1.18
CA LEU A 88 15.84 -4.99 0.24
C LEU A 88 16.78 -6.12 0.67
N GLU A 89 17.07 -7.07 -0.22
CA GLU A 89 18.04 -8.14 0.06
C GLU A 89 19.48 -7.64 -0.05
N LYS A 90 19.81 -6.87 -1.09
CA LYS A 90 21.18 -6.44 -1.35
C LYS A 90 21.61 -5.23 -0.50
N TYR A 91 20.68 -4.34 -0.20
CA TYR A 91 20.90 -3.09 0.55
C TYR A 91 19.78 -2.89 1.58
N PRO A 92 19.70 -3.73 2.64
CA PRO A 92 18.58 -3.73 3.59
C PRO A 92 18.41 -2.38 4.30
N ASP A 93 19.46 -1.87 4.98
CA ASP A 93 19.34 -0.63 5.75
C ASP A 93 19.01 0.58 4.87
N PRO A 94 19.72 0.84 3.74
CA PRO A 94 19.39 1.96 2.87
C PRO A 94 17.99 1.87 2.28
N SER A 95 17.54 0.67 1.88
CA SER A 95 16.21 0.46 1.31
C SER A 95 15.12 0.73 2.33
N VAL A 96 15.25 0.16 3.54
CA VAL A 96 14.32 0.42 4.65
C VAL A 96 14.31 1.92 5.01
N CYS A 97 15.46 2.59 4.98
CA CYS A 97 15.56 4.04 5.18
C CYS A 97 14.81 4.86 4.12
N VAL A 98 14.82 4.45 2.84
CA VAL A 98 13.97 5.09 1.81
C VAL A 98 12.50 4.89 2.14
N PHE A 99 12.08 3.68 2.53
CA PHE A 99 10.68 3.41 2.93
C PHE A 99 10.24 4.24 4.13
N ILE A 100 11.07 4.34 5.17
CA ILE A 100 10.83 5.20 6.33
C ILE A 100 10.66 6.64 5.87
N GLY A 101 11.57 7.13 5.01
CA GLY A 101 11.49 8.47 4.45
C GLY A 101 10.18 8.72 3.69
N LEU A 102 9.74 7.76 2.86
CA LEU A 102 8.47 7.84 2.14
C LEU A 102 7.27 7.91 3.11
N ILE A 103 7.24 7.03 4.12
CA ILE A 103 6.16 7.00 5.13
C ILE A 103 6.13 8.32 5.91
N THR A 104 7.28 8.77 6.41
CA THR A 104 7.40 10.04 7.16
C THR A 104 7.00 11.24 6.30
N GLY A 105 7.42 11.28 5.03
CA GLY A 105 7.06 12.35 4.10
C GLY A 105 5.56 12.42 3.80
N MET A 106 4.84 11.30 3.91
CA MET A 106 3.39 11.25 3.76
C MET A 106 2.60 11.58 5.03
N LEU A 107 3.21 11.50 6.22
CA LEU A 107 2.50 11.78 7.48
C LEU A 107 1.74 13.12 7.48
N PRO A 108 2.28 14.24 6.96
CA PRO A 108 1.53 15.50 6.89
C PRO A 108 0.23 15.39 6.10
N SER A 109 0.24 14.68 4.96
CA SER A 109 -0.95 14.45 4.14
C SER A 109 -1.97 13.58 4.87
N LEU A 110 -1.50 12.54 5.58
CA LEU A 110 -2.34 11.65 6.38
C LEU A 110 -2.99 12.40 7.57
N PHE A 111 -2.24 13.29 8.23
CA PHE A 111 -2.78 14.18 9.28
C PHE A 111 -3.78 15.20 8.73
N ARG A 112 -3.60 15.67 7.49
CA ARG A 112 -4.58 16.53 6.80
C ARG A 112 -5.88 15.77 6.56
N GLU A 113 -5.80 14.59 5.94
CA GLU A 113 -6.92 13.69 5.67
C GLU A 113 -7.69 13.35 6.96
N ALA A 114 -6.97 12.97 8.01
CA ALA A 114 -7.55 12.63 9.31
C ALA A 114 -8.38 13.75 9.96
N GLY A 115 -8.14 14.99 9.55
CA GLY A 115 -8.82 16.18 10.06
C GLY A 115 -9.97 16.69 9.20
N GLU A 116 -10.29 16.06 8.06
CA GLU A 116 -11.30 16.56 7.12
C GLU A 116 -12.69 16.65 7.73
N GLN A 117 -13.08 15.67 8.55
CA GLN A 117 -14.35 15.68 9.28
C GLN A 117 -14.21 16.26 10.70
N GLY A 118 -13.19 17.11 10.92
CA GLY A 118 -12.88 17.71 12.21
C GLY A 118 -12.03 16.83 13.11
N ARG A 119 -11.57 17.40 14.24
CA ARG A 119 -10.70 16.73 15.21
C ARG A 119 -11.30 16.84 16.60
N SER A 120 -11.52 15.70 17.25
CA SER A 120 -12.02 15.63 18.61
C SER A 120 -10.90 15.25 19.59
N LYS A 121 -11.12 15.43 20.90
CA LYS A 121 -10.21 14.88 21.91
C LYS A 121 -10.06 13.35 21.78
N GLY A 122 -11.16 12.67 21.41
CA GLY A 122 -11.17 11.23 21.15
C GLY A 122 -10.25 10.82 20.00
N SER A 123 -10.07 11.67 19.00
CA SER A 123 -9.18 11.41 17.87
C SER A 123 -7.72 11.30 18.31
N PHE A 124 -7.24 12.25 19.12
CA PHE A 124 -5.88 12.20 19.66
C PHE A 124 -5.69 11.06 20.68
N ILE A 125 -6.72 10.76 21.48
CA ILE A 125 -6.68 9.60 22.39
C ILE A 125 -6.54 8.31 21.57
N SER A 126 -7.32 8.14 20.51
CA SER A 126 -7.24 6.98 19.60
C SER A 126 -5.85 6.82 19.01
N MET A 127 -5.25 7.92 18.53
CA MET A 127 -3.87 7.90 18.01
C MET A 127 -2.87 7.36 19.04
N ILE A 128 -2.89 7.89 20.26
CA ILE A 128 -1.95 7.48 21.31
C ILE A 128 -2.21 6.04 21.75
N VAL A 129 -3.48 5.65 21.91
CA VAL A 129 -3.85 4.28 22.30
C VAL A 129 -3.41 3.27 21.24
N CYS A 130 -3.73 3.50 19.97
CA CYS A 130 -3.32 2.61 18.88
C CYS A 130 -1.78 2.56 18.75
N MET A 131 -1.10 3.70 18.91
CA MET A 131 0.37 3.74 18.91
C MET A 131 0.96 2.89 20.04
N ILE A 132 0.47 3.03 21.27
CA ILE A 132 0.93 2.24 22.42
C ILE A 132 0.64 0.75 22.22
N VAL A 133 -0.55 0.40 21.72
CA VAL A 133 -0.93 -1.00 21.47
C VAL A 133 0.01 -1.62 20.45
N ILE A 134 0.27 -0.96 19.32
CA ILE A 134 1.18 -1.49 18.30
C ILE A 134 2.62 -1.56 18.80
N PHE A 135 3.11 -0.57 19.55
CA PHE A 135 4.41 -0.67 20.19
C PHE A 135 4.49 -1.88 21.13
N ALA A 136 3.51 -2.05 22.00
CA ALA A 136 3.48 -3.17 22.94
C ALA A 136 3.47 -4.53 22.21
N VAL A 137 2.70 -4.64 21.12
CA VAL A 137 2.67 -5.84 20.29
C VAL A 137 4.02 -6.09 19.62
N LEU A 138 4.59 -5.11 18.92
CA LEU A 138 5.85 -5.26 18.19
C LEU A 138 7.05 -5.49 19.13
N ILE A 139 7.12 -4.78 20.24
CA ILE A 139 8.13 -5.02 21.28
C ILE A 139 7.95 -6.41 21.89
N GLY A 140 6.70 -6.83 22.13
CA GLY A 140 6.39 -8.18 22.58
C GLY A 140 6.98 -9.24 21.64
N PHE A 141 6.78 -9.11 20.33
CA PHE A 141 7.38 -10.01 19.34
C PHE A 141 8.90 -10.10 19.46
N GLN A 142 9.58 -8.96 19.64
CA GLN A 142 11.04 -8.91 19.80
C GLN A 142 11.51 -9.52 21.13
N LEU A 143 10.86 -9.19 22.25
CA LEU A 143 11.25 -9.68 23.58
C LEU A 143 11.05 -11.18 23.74
N PHE A 144 9.95 -11.72 23.22
CA PHE A 144 9.67 -13.16 23.32
C PHE A 144 10.43 -13.98 22.27
N SER A 145 11.29 -13.35 21.45
CA SER A 145 12.03 -14.01 20.36
C SER A 145 11.11 -14.93 19.55
N VAL A 146 9.87 -14.50 19.31
CA VAL A 146 8.93 -15.24 18.49
C VAL A 146 9.52 -15.19 17.09
N GLU A 147 10.20 -16.25 16.69
CA GLU A 147 10.71 -16.36 15.34
C GLU A 147 9.50 -16.31 14.40
N VAL A 148 9.36 -15.18 13.73
CA VAL A 148 8.39 -14.98 12.65
C VAL A 148 8.92 -15.75 11.44
N ASN A 149 8.95 -17.08 11.57
CA ASN A 149 9.33 -17.97 10.49
C ASN A 149 8.20 -17.98 9.47
N ALA A 150 8.52 -17.54 8.25
CA ALA A 150 7.57 -17.46 7.16
C ALA A 150 6.87 -18.81 6.95
N ASN A 151 5.57 -18.85 7.29
CA ASN A 151 4.75 -20.05 7.24
C ASN A 151 3.36 -19.68 6.73
N PHE A 152 2.54 -20.70 6.50
CA PHE A 152 1.18 -20.54 5.97
C PHE A 152 0.36 -19.47 6.73
N PHE A 153 0.43 -19.43 8.06
CA PHE A 153 -0.33 -18.47 8.88
C PHE A 153 0.22 -17.05 8.78
N TRP A 154 1.54 -16.88 8.72
CA TRP A 154 2.12 -15.56 8.53
C TRP A 154 1.84 -15.00 7.14
N PHE A 155 1.80 -15.84 6.10
CA PHE A 155 1.37 -15.40 4.77
C PHE A 155 -0.14 -15.12 4.70
N LEU A 156 -0.97 -15.85 5.46
CA LEU A 156 -2.38 -15.48 5.67
C LEU A 156 -2.50 -14.08 6.29
N PHE A 157 -1.67 -13.78 7.29
CA PHE A 157 -1.59 -12.44 7.90
C PHE A 157 -1.07 -11.37 6.93
N CYS A 158 -0.09 -11.69 6.08
CA CYS A 158 0.36 -10.77 5.02
C CYS A 158 -0.78 -10.43 4.05
N GLY A 159 -1.58 -11.43 3.67
CA GLY A 159 -2.81 -11.25 2.90
C GLY A 159 -3.83 -10.34 3.59
N PHE A 160 -4.00 -10.50 4.90
CA PHE A 160 -4.82 -9.61 5.72
C PHE A 160 -4.31 -8.17 5.70
N CYS A 161 -3.00 -7.93 5.93
CA CYS A 161 -2.41 -6.60 5.87
C CYS A 161 -2.55 -5.97 4.47
N LEU A 162 -2.36 -6.78 3.41
CA LEU A 162 -2.56 -6.34 2.04
C LEU A 162 -4.01 -5.91 1.79
N ALA A 163 -5.00 -6.71 2.17
CA ALA A 163 -6.40 -6.34 2.04
C ALA A 163 -6.77 -5.11 2.89
N LEU A 164 -6.25 -5.01 4.12
CA LEU A 164 -6.44 -3.82 4.95
C LEU A 164 -5.88 -2.57 4.29
N SER A 165 -4.75 -2.64 3.61
CA SER A 165 -4.17 -1.48 2.90
C SER A 165 -5.02 -0.97 1.74
N ILE A 166 -5.85 -1.84 1.18
CA ILE A 166 -6.78 -1.51 0.10
C ILE A 166 -8.08 -0.92 0.66
N ILE A 167 -8.57 -1.44 1.79
CA ILE A 167 -9.85 -1.05 2.38
C ILE A 167 -9.70 0.18 3.27
N ALA A 168 -8.66 0.24 4.09
CA ALA A 168 -8.41 1.32 5.05
C ALA A 168 -7.47 2.37 4.42
N PRO A 169 -7.96 3.58 4.12
CA PRO A 169 -7.14 4.62 3.52
C PRO A 169 -5.94 5.00 4.39
N GLY A 170 -4.79 5.27 3.74
CA GLY A 170 -3.58 5.75 4.40
C GLY A 170 -2.72 4.67 5.08
N MET A 171 -3.16 3.40 5.10
CA MET A 171 -2.37 2.28 5.62
C MET A 171 -1.67 1.55 4.46
N SER A 172 -0.33 1.60 4.39
CA SER A 172 0.41 0.69 3.50
C SER A 172 0.66 -0.64 4.20
N PHE A 173 0.47 -1.77 3.51
CA PHE A 173 0.78 -3.08 4.09
C PHE A 173 2.28 -3.21 4.40
N SER A 174 3.15 -2.51 3.67
CA SER A 174 4.59 -2.43 3.95
C SER A 174 4.87 -1.91 5.37
N THR A 175 4.08 -0.94 5.84
CA THR A 175 4.23 -0.33 7.15
C THR A 175 4.04 -1.34 8.27
N LEU A 176 3.11 -2.30 8.12
CA LEU A 176 2.86 -3.33 9.12
C LEU A 176 3.82 -4.53 9.00
N LEU A 177 4.20 -4.91 7.77
CA LEU A 177 4.97 -6.13 7.53
C LEU A 177 6.49 -5.95 7.69
N MET A 178 7.04 -4.75 7.44
CA MET A 178 8.47 -4.50 7.62
C MET A 178 8.98 -4.69 9.06
N PRO A 179 8.35 -4.14 10.12
CA PRO A 179 8.84 -4.33 11.48
C PRO A 179 8.73 -5.79 11.95
N LEU A 180 7.92 -6.61 11.28
CA LEU A 180 7.79 -8.05 11.52
C LEU A 180 8.76 -8.90 10.68
N GLY A 181 9.54 -8.29 9.78
CA GLY A 181 10.42 -9.01 8.85
C GLY A 181 9.69 -9.80 7.75
N LEU A 182 8.38 -9.61 7.60
CA LEU A 182 7.54 -10.36 6.65
C LEU A 182 7.43 -9.70 5.28
N TYR A 183 7.80 -8.42 5.17
CA TYR A 183 7.61 -7.67 3.93
C TYR A 183 8.44 -8.24 2.77
N THR A 184 9.76 -8.38 2.95
CA THR A 184 10.66 -8.92 1.91
C THR A 184 10.25 -10.31 1.44
N PRO A 185 10.09 -11.34 2.31
CA PRO A 185 9.71 -12.67 1.84
C PRO A 185 8.32 -12.70 1.18
N PHE A 186 7.39 -11.84 1.61
CA PHE A 186 6.08 -11.75 0.97
C PHE A 186 6.14 -11.12 -0.43
N VAL A 187 6.86 -10.00 -0.58
CA VAL A 187 7.03 -9.32 -1.87
C VAL A 187 7.84 -10.17 -2.84
N ASP A 188 8.89 -10.84 -2.36
CA ASP A 188 9.70 -11.76 -3.17
C ASP A 188 8.87 -12.94 -3.67
N GLY A 189 8.11 -13.57 -2.78
CA GLY A 189 7.20 -14.66 -3.12
C GLY A 189 6.15 -14.27 -4.16
N ILE A 190 5.60 -13.05 -4.06
CA ILE A 190 4.70 -12.54 -5.10
C ILE A 190 5.45 -12.35 -6.42
N GLY A 191 6.63 -11.73 -6.39
CA GLY A 191 7.46 -11.44 -7.57
C GLY A 191 7.88 -12.67 -8.36
N HIS A 192 8.13 -13.79 -7.67
CA HIS A 192 8.52 -15.08 -8.26
C HIS A 192 7.36 -16.07 -8.45
N PHE A 193 6.13 -15.64 -8.20
CA PHE A 193 4.93 -16.50 -8.25
C PHE A 193 5.01 -17.76 -7.39
N ASP A 194 5.59 -17.65 -6.19
CA ASP A 194 5.61 -18.75 -5.24
C ASP A 194 4.18 -19.04 -4.74
N MET A 195 3.63 -20.17 -5.15
CA MET A 195 2.27 -20.59 -4.79
C MET A 195 2.13 -20.86 -3.28
N SER A 196 3.22 -21.17 -2.57
CA SER A 196 3.21 -21.34 -1.12
C SER A 196 2.99 -20.01 -0.38
N ILE A 197 3.20 -18.88 -1.06
CA ILE A 197 3.05 -17.51 -0.54
C ILE A 197 1.78 -16.87 -1.11
N LEU A 198 1.55 -17.03 -2.41
CA LEU A 198 0.39 -16.50 -3.13
C LEU A 198 -0.92 -17.12 -2.66
N ILE A 199 -0.98 -18.44 -2.44
CA ILE A 199 -2.22 -19.11 -2.04
C ILE A 199 -2.65 -18.62 -0.64
N PRO A 200 -1.80 -18.68 0.41
CA PRO A 200 -2.22 -18.23 1.73
C PRO A 200 -2.46 -16.72 1.76
N GLY A 201 -1.61 -15.92 1.10
CA GLY A 201 -1.81 -14.47 0.99
C GLY A 201 -3.12 -14.11 0.29
N GLY A 202 -3.44 -14.79 -0.81
CA GLY A 202 -4.70 -14.61 -1.53
C GLY A 202 -5.92 -15.00 -0.68
N ILE A 203 -5.87 -16.14 0.01
CA ILE A 203 -6.93 -16.57 0.94
C ILE A 203 -7.11 -15.53 2.06
N GLY A 204 -6.02 -15.08 2.67
CA GLY A 204 -6.05 -14.09 3.75
C GLY A 204 -6.66 -12.76 3.30
N ALA A 205 -6.29 -12.31 2.10
CA ALA A 205 -6.84 -11.10 1.50
C ALA A 205 -8.35 -11.25 1.23
N VAL A 206 -8.78 -12.35 0.60
CA VAL A 206 -10.20 -12.60 0.28
C VAL A 206 -11.05 -12.69 1.54
N ILE A 207 -10.61 -13.45 2.55
CA ILE A 207 -11.32 -13.56 3.83
C ILE A 207 -11.45 -12.18 4.47
N THR A 208 -10.38 -11.38 4.47
CA THR A 208 -10.38 -10.05 5.06
C THR A 208 -11.35 -9.12 4.35
N VAL A 209 -11.35 -9.10 3.01
CA VAL A 209 -12.31 -8.30 2.24
C VAL A 209 -13.74 -8.72 2.56
N ILE A 210 -14.06 -10.01 2.57
CA ILE A 210 -15.42 -10.50 2.81
C ILE A 210 -15.89 -10.18 4.24
N CYS A 211 -15.03 -10.43 5.23
CA CYS A 211 -15.42 -10.35 6.63
C CYS A 211 -15.32 -8.92 7.20
N LEU A 212 -14.30 -8.14 6.81
CA LEU A 212 -13.99 -6.87 7.47
C LEU A 212 -14.36 -5.64 6.64
N ALA A 213 -14.55 -5.73 5.32
CA ALA A 213 -14.81 -4.52 4.51
C ALA A 213 -16.02 -3.73 5.00
N LYS A 214 -17.13 -4.41 5.34
CA LYS A 214 -18.32 -3.75 5.90
C LYS A 214 -18.06 -3.11 7.27
N ALA A 215 -17.29 -3.79 8.13
CA ALA A 215 -16.99 -3.29 9.47
C ALA A 215 -16.08 -2.05 9.41
N ILE A 216 -15.09 -2.06 8.52
CA ILE A 216 -14.19 -0.93 8.30
C ILE A 216 -14.95 0.25 7.69
N ASN A 217 -15.79 0.02 6.68
CA ASN A 217 -16.64 1.08 6.13
C ASN A 217 -17.54 1.69 7.21
N ALA A 218 -18.23 0.86 8.01
CA ALA A 218 -19.04 1.36 9.12
C ALA A 218 -18.22 2.15 10.16
N LEU A 219 -16.97 1.75 10.42
CA LEU A 219 -16.06 2.49 11.29
C LEU A 219 -15.73 3.87 10.72
N PHE A 220 -15.42 3.98 9.43
CA PHE A 220 -15.13 5.26 8.79
C PHE A 220 -16.38 6.15 8.64
N ASP A 221 -17.55 5.56 8.37
CA ASP A 221 -18.80 6.30 8.24
C ASP A 221 -19.24 6.95 9.57
N ASN A 222 -18.98 6.29 10.70
CA ASN A 222 -19.45 6.75 12.02
C ASN A 222 -18.34 7.39 12.87
N PHE A 223 -17.08 7.02 12.65
CA PHE A 223 -15.94 7.39 13.49
C PHE A 223 -14.72 7.84 12.67
N TYR A 224 -14.92 8.44 11.50
CA TYR A 224 -13.89 8.88 10.55
C TYR A 224 -12.62 9.43 11.22
N SER A 225 -12.77 10.53 11.98
CA SER A 225 -11.65 11.21 12.62
C SER A 225 -10.91 10.32 13.63
N ILE A 226 -11.64 9.51 14.40
CA ILE A 226 -11.06 8.62 15.42
C ILE A 226 -10.30 7.47 14.74
N ALA A 227 -10.85 6.90 13.67
CA ALA A 227 -10.25 5.81 12.92
C ALA A 227 -8.96 6.26 12.21
N PHE A 228 -9.01 7.39 11.49
CA PHE A 228 -7.83 7.94 10.81
C PHE A 228 -6.69 8.32 11.76
N HIS A 229 -7.01 8.94 12.90
CA HIS A 229 -5.98 9.24 13.90
C HIS A 229 -5.42 7.96 14.55
N GLY A 230 -6.25 6.93 14.73
CA GLY A 230 -5.78 5.59 15.13
C GLY A 230 -4.77 5.01 14.14
N ILE A 231 -5.09 5.07 12.84
CA ILE A 231 -4.20 4.67 11.74
C ILE A 231 -2.87 5.41 11.79
N ILE A 232 -2.89 6.73 11.99
CA ILE A 232 -1.66 7.52 12.16
C ILE A 232 -0.82 6.98 13.33
N GLY A 233 -1.45 6.68 14.46
CA GLY A 233 -0.77 6.09 15.62
C GLY A 233 -0.10 4.76 15.30
N ILE A 234 -0.79 3.88 14.57
CA ILE A 234 -0.25 2.59 14.09
C ILE A 234 0.95 2.82 13.18
N VAL A 235 0.81 3.72 12.20
CA VAL A 235 1.87 4.04 11.23
C VAL A 235 3.11 4.60 11.92
N ILE A 236 2.96 5.52 12.88
CA ILE A 236 4.07 6.08 13.64
C ILE A 236 4.79 4.98 14.42
N ALA A 237 4.05 4.16 15.18
CA ALA A 237 4.64 3.08 15.96
C ALA A 237 5.43 2.10 15.09
N ALA A 238 4.82 1.63 14.01
CA ALA A 238 5.42 0.69 13.09
C ALA A 238 6.66 1.29 12.37
N THR A 239 6.60 2.56 11.97
CA THR A 239 7.73 3.26 11.35
C THR A 239 8.91 3.35 12.30
N ILE A 240 8.70 3.71 13.57
CA ILE A 240 9.76 3.80 14.57
C ILE A 240 10.38 2.42 14.84
N MET A 241 9.56 1.37 14.96
CA MET A 241 10.04 -0.01 15.16
C MET A 241 10.81 -0.56 13.95
N THR A 242 10.61 0.01 12.76
CA THR A 242 11.27 -0.42 11.52
C THR A 242 12.67 0.18 11.36
N ILE A 243 13.04 1.21 12.13
CA ILE A 243 14.34 1.89 11.99
C ILE A 243 15.49 0.90 12.21
N PRO A 244 16.40 0.72 11.22
CA PRO A 244 17.53 -0.19 11.35
C PRO A 244 18.65 0.47 12.18
N PHE A 245 18.47 0.59 13.50
CA PHE A 245 19.40 1.31 14.38
C PHE A 245 20.86 0.84 14.25
N ALA A 246 21.09 -0.45 14.00
CA ALA A 246 22.43 -1.00 13.76
C ALA A 246 23.10 -0.40 12.52
N GLY A 247 22.33 -0.10 11.46
CA GLY A 247 22.81 0.55 10.24
C GLY A 247 23.27 2.01 10.42
N PHE A 248 23.04 2.59 11.61
CA PHE A 248 23.52 3.94 11.96
C PHE A 248 24.76 3.93 12.88
N ALA A 249 25.28 2.75 13.24
CA ALA A 249 26.44 2.65 14.12
C ALA A 249 27.75 3.12 13.46
N ASP A 250 27.90 2.87 12.15
CA ASP A 250 29.03 3.36 11.36
C ASP A 250 28.72 4.74 10.74
N PRO A 251 29.61 5.76 10.86
CA PRO A 251 29.35 7.10 10.34
C PRO A 251 29.11 7.18 8.82
N ALA A 252 29.78 6.33 8.02
CA ALA A 252 29.61 6.34 6.57
C ALA A 252 28.27 5.70 6.18
N ALA A 253 27.92 4.56 6.79
CA ALA A 253 26.61 3.94 6.62
C ALA A 253 25.48 4.86 7.10
N ALA A 254 25.65 5.53 8.24
CA ALA A 254 24.70 6.50 8.76
C ALA A 254 24.46 7.67 7.79
N ALA A 255 25.51 8.19 7.15
CA ALA A 255 25.38 9.24 6.14
C ALA A 255 24.55 8.78 4.94
N VAL A 256 24.81 7.56 4.43
CA VAL A 256 24.01 6.96 3.34
C VAL A 256 22.56 6.79 3.76
N ASN A 257 22.31 6.24 4.95
CA ASN A 257 20.97 6.00 5.46
C ASN A 257 20.18 7.31 5.68
N LEU A 258 20.83 8.37 6.17
CA LEU A 258 20.24 9.70 6.28
C LEU A 258 19.91 10.31 4.91
N ILE A 259 20.78 10.12 3.91
CA ILE A 259 20.51 10.54 2.52
C ILE A 259 19.30 9.78 1.97
N CYS A 260 19.20 8.47 2.22
CA CYS A 260 18.07 7.65 1.80
C CYS A 260 16.75 8.09 2.45
N ILE A 261 16.75 8.41 3.76
CA ILE A 261 15.59 8.98 4.44
C ILE A 261 15.22 10.32 3.79
N ALA A 262 16.18 11.23 3.61
CA ALA A 262 15.93 12.54 3.01
C ALA A 262 15.39 12.43 1.58
N ALA A 263 15.93 11.51 0.78
CA ALA A 263 15.45 11.22 -0.57
C ALA A 263 14.02 10.67 -0.55
N GLY A 264 13.71 9.74 0.36
CA GLY A 264 12.36 9.23 0.56
C GLY A 264 11.36 10.33 0.96
N ILE A 265 11.72 11.19 1.91
CA ILE A 265 10.87 12.33 2.32
C ILE A 265 10.65 13.27 1.14
N ALA A 266 11.71 13.64 0.41
CA ALA A 266 11.62 14.52 -0.74
C ALA A 266 10.74 13.93 -1.84
N ALA A 267 10.87 12.64 -2.12
CA ALA A 267 10.04 11.92 -3.08
C ALA A 267 8.56 11.91 -2.64
N ALA A 268 8.27 11.56 -1.39
CA ALA A 268 6.89 11.57 -0.88
C ALA A 268 6.26 12.96 -0.89
N LEU A 269 6.98 14.01 -0.54
CA LEU A 269 6.48 15.39 -0.60
C LEU A 269 6.27 15.85 -2.05
N ALA A 270 7.14 15.45 -2.98
CA ALA A 270 6.95 15.74 -4.40
C ALA A 270 5.70 15.02 -4.95
N LEU A 271 5.48 13.78 -4.53
CA LEU A 271 4.30 12.99 -4.89
C LEU A 271 3.01 13.56 -4.28
N ASP A 272 3.00 13.96 -3.01
CA ASP A 272 1.83 14.61 -2.38
C ASP A 272 1.48 15.92 -3.09
N ARG A 273 2.48 16.73 -3.45
CA ARG A 273 2.28 17.95 -4.27
C ARG A 273 1.75 17.65 -5.67
N PHE A 274 2.12 16.52 -6.26
CA PHE A 274 1.60 16.11 -7.56
C PHE A 274 0.15 15.62 -7.44
N ASN A 275 -0.14 14.76 -6.46
CA ASN A 275 -1.46 14.19 -6.23
C ASN A 275 -2.48 15.27 -5.87
N SER A 276 -2.12 16.24 -5.01
CA SER A 276 -2.99 17.37 -4.66
C SER A 276 -3.35 18.29 -5.83
N ARG A 277 -2.67 18.20 -6.98
CA ARG A 277 -3.04 18.95 -8.20
C ARG A 277 -4.04 18.20 -9.08
N VAL A 278 -4.24 16.90 -8.82
CA VAL A 278 -5.14 16.05 -9.60
C VAL A 278 -6.46 15.95 -8.84
N ASN A 279 -7.49 16.63 -9.35
CA ASN A 279 -8.85 16.47 -8.82
C ASN A 279 -9.33 15.05 -9.14
N VAL A 280 -9.41 14.20 -8.12
CA VAL A 280 -10.10 12.91 -8.20
C VAL A 280 -11.60 13.22 -8.15
N PRO A 281 -12.38 12.94 -9.22
CA PRO A 281 -13.82 13.09 -9.16
C PRO A 281 -14.37 12.07 -8.15
N GLU A 282 -15.16 12.55 -7.19
CA GLU A 282 -16.02 11.71 -6.32
C GLU A 282 -16.98 10.83 -7.14
#